data_AF-A0A3D3SYL0-F1
#
_entry.id   AF-A0A3D3SYL0-F1
#
_cell.length_a   1.000
_cell.length_b   1.000
_cell.length_c   1.000
_cell.angle_alpha   90.00
_cell.angle_beta   90.00
_cell.angle_gamma   90.00
#
_symmetry.space_group_name_H-M   'P 1'
#
loop_
_entity.id
_entity.type
_entity.pdbx_description
1 polymer ?
#
loop_
_entity_poly.entity_id
_entity_poly.type
_entity_poly.pdbx_seq_one_letter_code
_entity_poly.pdbx_strand_id
1 'polypeptide(L)' 'NGAHILMDMVTVGGTENLMMAACLARGQTIIENAAREPEVVDLAACLNALGADVNGAGTDTITINGVERLHGG' A
#
# COMPACT_ATOMS: atom_id res chain seq x y z
N ASN A 1 1.59 3.14 13.79
CA ASN A 1 1.03 1.81 14.11
C ASN A 1 0.29 1.33 12.90
N GLY A 2 0.43 0.04 12.57
CA GLY A 2 -0.33 -0.61 11.51
C GLY A 2 -1.83 -0.51 11.77
N ALA A 3 -2.61 -0.50 10.71
CA ALA A 3 -4.05 -0.28 10.76
C ALA A 3 -4.79 -1.25 9.84
N HIS A 4 -6.03 -1.57 10.17
CA HIS A 4 -6.94 -2.21 9.24
C HIS A 4 -7.91 -1.15 8.73
N ILE A 5 -7.91 -0.90 7.42
CA ILE A 5 -8.65 0.18 6.78
C ILE A 5 -9.57 -0.43 5.72
N LEU A 6 -10.88 -0.35 5.96
CA LEU A 6 -11.88 -0.63 4.94
C LEU A 6 -12.21 0.68 4.21
N MET A 7 -12.01 0.71 2.90
CA MET A 7 -12.35 1.90 2.11
C MET A 7 -13.85 1.91 1.78
N ASP A 8 -14.59 2.86 2.36
CA ASP A 8 -16.03 3.03 2.07
C ASP A 8 -16.29 3.41 0.61
N MET A 9 -15.35 4.13 -0.01
CA MET A 9 -15.35 4.50 -1.42
C MET A 9 -14.00 4.19 -2.04
N VAL A 10 -14.01 3.31 -3.05
CA VAL A 10 -12.80 2.94 -3.80
C VAL A 10 -12.37 4.11 -4.66
N THR A 11 -11.14 4.59 -4.43
CA THR A 11 -10.51 5.62 -5.26
C THR A 11 -9.04 5.27 -5.45
N VAL A 12 -8.54 5.53 -6.67
CA VAL A 12 -7.12 5.32 -7.01
C VAL A 12 -6.24 6.14 -6.07
N GLY A 13 -6.41 7.47 -6.04
CA GLY A 13 -5.58 8.35 -5.21
C GLY A 13 -5.72 8.10 -3.70
N GLY A 14 -6.88 7.65 -3.22
CA GLY A 14 -7.04 7.26 -1.82
C GLY A 14 -6.24 6.01 -1.47
N THR A 15 -6.29 5.00 -2.33
CA THR A 15 -5.52 3.75 -2.17
C THR A 15 -4.02 4.01 -2.22
N GLU A 16 -3.56 4.80 -3.19
CA GLU A 16 -2.15 5.18 -3.34
C GLU A 16 -1.63 5.95 -2.11
N ASN A 17 -2.39 6.94 -1.63
CA ASN A 17 -1.98 7.74 -0.49
C ASN A 17 -1.87 6.90 0.80
N LEU A 18 -2.84 6.03 1.04
CA LEU A 18 -2.80 5.10 2.17
C LEU A 18 -1.64 4.10 2.03
N MET A 19 -1.38 3.61 0.83
CA MET A 19 -0.30 2.68 0.56
C MET A 19 1.07 3.30 0.89
N MET A 20 1.32 4.52 0.40
CA MET A 20 2.56 5.25 0.69
C MET A 20 2.73 5.52 2.19
N ALA A 21 1.66 5.94 2.87
CA ALA A 21 1.70 6.19 4.31
C ALA A 21 1.98 4.90 5.11
N ALA A 22 1.37 3.78 4.69
CA ALA A 22 1.54 2.49 5.33
C ALA A 22 2.96 1.93 5.19
N CYS A 23 3.67 2.22 4.10
CA CYS A 23 5.02 1.72 3.85
C CYS A 23 6.04 2.13 4.93
N LEU A 24 5.86 3.28 5.59
CA LEU A 24 6.73 3.76 6.68
C LEU A 24 6.07 3.66 8.07
N ALA A 25 4.85 3.15 8.14
CA ALA A 25 4.14 2.98 9.40
C ALA A 25 4.70 1.80 10.19
N ARG A 26 4.83 1.92 11.51
CA ARG A 26 5.24 0.76 12.33
C ARG A 26 4.16 -0.34 12.35
N GLY A 27 4.46 -1.52 11.83
CA GLY A 27 3.60 -2.70 11.87
C GLY A 27 2.91 -3.00 10.53
N GLN A 28 1.94 -3.90 10.55
CA GLN A 28 1.20 -4.32 9.35
C GLN A 28 -0.07 -3.49 9.16
N THR A 29 -0.26 -2.99 7.93
CA THR A 29 -1.48 -2.31 7.50
C THR A 29 -2.19 -3.16 6.46
N ILE A 30 -3.50 -3.27 6.57
CA ILE A 30 -4.35 -3.97 5.60
C ILE A 30 -5.35 -2.95 5.07
N ILE A 31 -5.41 -2.81 3.75
CA ILE A 31 -6.38 -1.97 3.04
C ILE A 31 -7.35 -2.92 2.34
N GLU A 32 -8.60 -2.94 2.79
CA GLU A 32 -9.69 -3.68 2.15
C GLU A 32 -10.52 -2.75 1.26
N ASN A 33 -11.09 -3.32 0.20
CA ASN A 33 -11.78 -2.58 -0.87
C ASN A 33 -10.85 -1.58 -1.57
N ALA A 34 -9.61 -2.01 -1.82
CA ALA A 34 -8.60 -1.20 -2.49
C ALA A 34 -8.87 -1.04 -3.99
N ALA A 35 -8.38 0.05 -4.56
CA ALA A 35 -8.33 0.27 -6.00
C ALA A 35 -7.46 -0.80 -6.68
N ARG A 36 -7.89 -1.26 -7.86
CA ARG A 36 -7.29 -2.39 -8.60
C ARG A 36 -6.73 -2.00 -9.96
N GLU A 37 -6.73 -0.71 -10.23
CA GLU A 37 -6.28 -0.10 -11.47
C GLU A 37 -4.77 -0.36 -11.67
N PRO A 38 -4.31 -0.50 -12.93
CA PRO A 38 -2.90 -0.78 -13.23
C PRO A 38 -1.92 0.19 -12.56
N GLU A 39 -2.31 1.46 -12.42
CA GLU A 39 -1.50 2.51 -11.80
C GLU A 39 -1.21 2.22 -10.32
N VAL A 40 -2.15 1.60 -9.59
CA VAL A 40 -1.98 1.18 -8.19
C VAL A 40 -0.99 0.03 -8.09
N VAL A 41 -1.03 -0.90 -9.04
CA VAL A 41 -0.09 -2.03 -9.13
C VAL A 41 1.31 -1.52 -9.43
N ASP A 42 1.44 -0.58 -10.36
CA ASP A 42 2.71 0.03 -10.73
C ASP A 42 3.33 0.80 -9.56
N LEU A 43 2.53 1.54 -8.79
CA LEU A 43 3.01 2.20 -7.58
C LEU A 43 3.50 1.19 -6.54
N ALA A 44 2.75 0.12 -6.29
CA ALA A 44 3.15 -0.94 -5.36
C ALA A 44 4.47 -1.60 -5.79
N ALA A 45 4.62 -1.89 -7.08
CA ALA A 45 5.86 -2.44 -7.64
C ALA A 45 7.03 -1.47 -7.49
N CYS A 46 6.82 -0.18 -7.73
CA CYS A 46 7.81 0.87 -7.53
C CYS A 46 8.25 0.93 -6.05
N LEU A 47 7.30 0.99 -5.11
CA LEU A 47 7.59 1.02 -3.68
C LEU A 47 8.36 -0.23 -3.23
N ASN A 48 7.98 -1.41 -3.71
CA ASN A 48 8.70 -2.66 -3.45
C ASN A 48 10.13 -2.65 -4.01
N ALA A 49 10.34 -2.06 -5.18
CA ALA A 49 11.68 -1.87 -5.73
C ALA A 49 12.54 -0.94 -4.86
N LEU A 50 11.91 -0.01 -4.12
CA LEU A 50 12.54 0.84 -3.11
C LEU A 50 12.57 0.18 -1.72
N GLY A 51 12.34 -1.13 -1.61
CA GLY A 51 12.45 -1.86 -0.33
C GLY A 51 11.22 -1.79 0.57
N ALA A 52 10.06 -1.35 0.07
CA ALA A 52 8.79 -1.58 0.75
C ALA A 52 8.41 -3.07 0.73
N ASP A 53 7.45 -3.44 1.57
CA ASP A 53 6.83 -4.77 1.58
C ASP A 53 5.30 -4.62 1.39
N VAL A 54 4.90 -4.47 0.13
CA VAL A 54 3.52 -4.31 -0.33
C VAL A 54 3.10 -5.55 -1.11
N ASN A 55 2.00 -6.18 -0.69
CA ASN A 55 1.46 -7.39 -1.30
C ASN A 55 -0.03 -7.23 -1.62
N GLY A 56 -0.51 -7.94 -2.64
CA GLY A 56 -1.94 -7.97 -2.99
C GLY A 56 -2.43 -6.77 -3.84
N ALA A 57 -1.53 -5.91 -4.32
CA ALA A 57 -1.90 -4.87 -5.28
C ALA A 57 -2.50 -5.49 -6.55
N GLY A 58 -3.61 -4.92 -7.05
CA GLY A 58 -4.42 -5.49 -8.13
C GLY A 58 -5.51 -6.46 -7.65
N THR A 59 -5.59 -6.71 -6.34
CA THR A 59 -6.70 -7.42 -5.69
C THR A 59 -7.50 -6.47 -4.79
N ASP A 60 -8.60 -6.97 -4.21
CA ASP A 60 -9.41 -6.21 -3.25
C ASP A 60 -8.71 -5.87 -1.94
N THR A 61 -7.63 -6.58 -1.61
CA THR A 61 -6.98 -6.46 -0.32
C THR A 61 -5.48 -6.26 -0.52
N ILE A 62 -4.97 -5.13 -0.02
CA ILE A 62 -3.54 -4.82 -0.05
C ILE A 62 -3.01 -4.94 1.37
N THR A 63 -1.97 -5.76 1.55
CA THR A 63 -1.27 -5.92 2.83
C THR A 63 0.10 -5.27 2.75
N ILE A 64 0.41 -4.42 3.71
CA ILE A 64 1.63 -3.61 3.73
C ILE A 64 2.31 -3.81 5.08
N ASN A 65 3.51 -4.37 5.08
CA ASN A 65 4.35 -4.41 6.27
C ASN A 65 5.24 -3.18 6.25
N GLY A 66 4.96 -2.21 7.11
CA GLY A 66 5.73 -0.98 7.09
C GLY A 66 7.16 -1.21 7.57
N VAL A 67 8.09 -0.59 6.86
CA VAL A 67 9.54 -0.72 7.03
C VAL A 67 10.11 0.54 7.68
N GLU A 68 11.31 0.45 8.26
CA GLU A 68 11.95 1.61 8.89
C GLU A 68 12.40 2.67 7.88
N ARG A 69 12.71 2.26 6.65
CA ARG A 69 13.20 3.13 5.57
C ARG A 69 13.02 2.45 4.22
N LEU A 70 12.74 3.27 3.21
CA LEU A 70 12.81 2.88 1.80
C LEU A 70 14.22 3.15 1.28
N HIS A 71 14.75 2.22 0.50
CA HIS A 71 16.06 2.25 -0.14
C HIS A 71 15.90 2.70 -1.59
N GLY A 72 15.65 4.00 -1.75
CA GLY A 72 15.44 4.64 -3.04
C GLY A 72 16.38 5.81 -3.26
N GLY A 73 17.63 5.53 -3.66
CA GLY A 73 18.66 6.54 -3.96
C GLY A 73 19.36 7.12 -2.75
#